data_AF-A0AAU7Z8P5-F1
#
_entry.id   AF-A0AAU7Z8P5-F1
#
_cell.length_a   1.000
_cell.length_b   1.000
_cell.length_c   1.000
_cell.angle_alpha   90.00
_cell.angle_beta   90.00
_cell.angle_gamma   90.00
#
_symmetry.space_group_name_H-M   'P 1'
#
loop_
_entity.id
_entity.type
_entity.pdbx_description
1 polymer ?
#
loop_
_entity_poly.entity_id
_entity_poly.type
_entity_poly.pdbx_seq_one_letter_code
_entity_poly.pdbx_strand_id
1 'polypeptide(L)'
;MPSSGKQESATAIVSRRFFLAAGSAALSGISLAQNTEGQMTQMKTEPWGRILNGRVAVVTGAARGIGRAVALALANSGAHVVGIDICAVVDPRSGVEPASRAELDQTGEMVKSEGVQWKSFVLDQRDLPALRIAAEKIHAEFGRIDILFANAGIQAFRPLLQMEDPDWHIQIDVNLTGTANALRAFAPYMVQQEHGRIIMTTSTQGRHGTLNGSAYSASKWGIIGLMKSAAMELGPHGVTVNCLVPGLIDTPLTRHEERYEQALQMAGRTPTGDKAVDEEAARKVLQSKSILGVPWIDPAEMSPVVVFLASDAARMVSGATYDVTGGDSANNV
;
A
#
# COMPACT_ATOMS: atom_id res chain seq x y z
N MET A 1 4.56 40.14 76.42
CA MET A 1 5.01 39.13 77.41
C MET A 1 4.58 37.75 76.92
N PRO A 2 5.35 36.68 77.21
CA PRO A 2 5.80 35.72 76.17
C PRO A 2 5.15 34.32 76.15
N SER A 3 5.39 33.59 75.05
CA SER A 3 5.88 32.19 74.96
C SER A 3 5.07 31.15 74.14
N SER A 4 5.83 30.17 73.60
CA SER A 4 5.50 28.98 72.77
C SER A 4 5.53 29.21 71.25
N GLY A 5 6.25 28.45 70.40
CA GLY A 5 7.17 27.30 70.50
C GLY A 5 7.94 27.17 69.17
N LYS A 6 9.08 26.46 69.16
CA LYS A 6 10.08 26.38 68.06
C LYS A 6 9.90 25.16 67.12
N GLN A 7 10.63 25.23 65.99
CA GLN A 7 11.04 24.21 64.98
C GLN A 7 10.04 23.97 63.82
N GLU A 8 10.41 23.88 62.54
CA GLU A 8 11.70 23.63 61.88
C GLU A 8 11.62 24.04 60.38
N SER A 9 12.75 24.38 59.74
CA SER A 9 12.82 24.64 58.29
C SER A 9 14.10 24.06 57.67
N ALA A 10 14.02 23.87 56.35
CA ALA A 10 15.07 23.79 55.34
C ALA A 10 15.53 22.39 54.85
N THR A 11 15.06 22.14 53.63
CA THR A 11 15.39 21.15 52.59
C THR A 11 16.88 21.08 52.24
N ALA A 12 17.43 19.88 52.09
CA ALA A 12 18.82 19.65 51.66
C ALA A 12 18.90 18.96 50.28
N ILE A 13 19.74 19.55 49.42
CA ILE A 13 20.23 19.04 48.13
C ILE A 13 21.40 18.08 48.40
N VAL A 14 21.47 16.91 47.76
CA VAL A 14 22.69 16.07 47.75
C VAL A 14 23.04 15.57 46.35
N SER A 15 24.33 15.70 46.07
CA SER A 15 25.09 15.54 44.84
C SER A 15 25.49 14.10 44.51
N ARG A 16 25.69 13.83 43.22
CA ARG A 16 26.32 12.64 42.61
C ARG A 16 27.73 12.35 43.15
N ARG A 17 28.04 11.08 43.47
CA ARG A 17 29.22 10.30 43.03
C ARG A 17 29.31 8.95 43.76
N PHE A 18 29.96 7.99 43.09
CA PHE A 18 30.40 6.64 43.51
C PHE A 18 29.40 5.49 43.34
N PHE A 19 29.65 4.63 42.34
CA PHE A 19 30.22 3.30 42.59
C PHE A 19 30.85 2.76 41.29
N LEU A 20 32.13 2.38 41.37
CA LEU A 20 32.90 1.66 40.35
C LEU A 20 33.50 0.44 41.05
N ALA A 21 33.55 -0.67 40.31
CA ALA A 21 34.22 -1.94 40.61
C ALA A 21 33.42 -3.02 41.36
N ALA A 22 32.85 -3.96 40.60
CA ALA A 22 33.02 -5.40 40.83
C ALA A 22 32.58 -6.18 39.57
N GLY A 23 33.41 -7.12 39.11
CA GLY A 23 32.96 -8.29 38.35
C GLY A 23 33.18 -8.29 36.84
N SER A 24 34.43 -8.44 36.42
CA SER A 24 34.75 -9.08 35.14
C SER A 24 34.60 -10.60 35.30
N ALA A 25 33.92 -11.24 34.33
CA ALA A 25 33.90 -12.68 34.00
C ALA A 25 32.50 -13.34 33.99
N ALA A 26 32.27 -14.12 32.93
CA ALA A 26 31.17 -15.05 32.66
C ALA A 26 29.89 -14.50 32.00
N LEU A 27 30.01 -14.09 30.73
CA LEU A 27 28.97 -14.30 29.71
C LEU A 27 29.61 -14.98 28.49
N SER A 28 30.26 -16.11 28.72
CA SER A 28 30.64 -17.07 27.68
C SER A 28 29.49 -18.06 27.50
N GLY A 29 28.77 -17.97 26.39
CA GLY A 29 27.82 -19.02 25.98
C GLY A 29 26.37 -18.59 25.79
N ILE A 30 26.11 -17.51 25.06
CA ILE A 30 24.90 -17.47 24.24
C ILE A 30 25.34 -17.89 22.84
N SER A 31 25.20 -19.17 22.57
CA SER A 31 25.24 -19.67 21.20
C SER A 31 24.08 -19.02 20.47
N LEU A 32 24.35 -17.99 19.67
CA LEU A 32 23.45 -17.57 18.61
C LEU A 32 23.32 -18.78 17.70
N ALA A 33 22.20 -19.51 17.85
CA ALA A 33 21.85 -20.56 16.93
C ALA A 33 21.93 -19.95 15.53
N GLN A 34 22.90 -20.44 14.75
CA GLN A 34 22.96 -20.18 13.32
C GLN A 34 21.69 -20.80 12.76
N ASN A 35 20.67 -19.97 12.53
CA ASN A 35 19.49 -20.37 11.78
C ASN A 35 19.98 -20.73 10.38
N THR A 36 20.12 -22.03 10.15
CA THR A 36 20.36 -22.61 8.83
C THR A 36 19.32 -22.09 7.84
N GLU A 37 19.79 -21.55 6.72
CA GLU A 37 19.08 -20.88 5.62
C GLU A 37 18.05 -21.76 4.85
N GLY A 38 17.41 -22.74 5.49
CA GLY A 38 16.66 -23.80 4.80
C GLY A 38 15.22 -24.06 5.27
N GLN A 39 14.65 -23.30 6.21
CA GLN A 39 13.34 -23.64 6.80
C GLN A 39 12.31 -22.50 6.88
N MET A 40 12.49 -21.36 6.19
CA MET A 40 11.46 -20.32 6.09
C MET A 40 10.54 -20.44 4.86
N THR A 41 10.66 -21.48 4.05
CA THR A 41 9.86 -21.65 2.84
C THR A 41 8.70 -22.61 3.09
N GLN A 42 7.48 -22.07 2.99
CA GLN A 42 6.16 -22.72 3.06
C GLN A 42 5.51 -22.91 4.44
N MET A 43 5.26 -21.80 5.16
CA MET A 43 3.96 -21.71 5.80
C MET A 43 2.93 -21.45 4.69
N LYS A 44 2.00 -22.39 4.47
CA LYS A 44 0.74 -22.07 3.80
C LYS A 44 0.06 -21.01 4.66
N THR A 45 0.23 -19.75 4.29
CA THR A 45 -0.31 -18.60 4.99
C THR A 45 -1.82 -18.58 4.80
N GLU A 46 -2.54 -19.27 5.67
CA GLU A 46 -3.97 -19.10 5.87
C GLU A 46 -4.24 -18.34 7.20
N PRO A 47 -3.63 -17.17 7.48
CA PRO A 47 -3.83 -16.52 8.77
C PRO A 47 -5.28 -16.03 8.98
N TRP A 48 -6.08 -15.92 7.91
CA TRP A 48 -7.42 -15.32 7.97
C TRP A 48 -8.58 -16.31 7.72
N GLY A 49 -8.32 -17.50 7.18
CA GLY A 49 -9.38 -18.42 6.73
C GLY A 49 -10.38 -17.74 5.78
N ARG A 50 -11.62 -18.26 5.71
CA ARG A 50 -12.67 -17.67 4.84
C ARG A 50 -13.41 -16.49 5.48
N ILE A 51 -12.70 -15.53 6.07
CA ILE A 51 -13.29 -14.40 6.81
C ILE A 51 -14.15 -13.46 5.94
N LEU A 52 -13.96 -13.48 4.62
CA LEU A 52 -14.70 -12.70 3.64
C LEU A 52 -15.74 -13.55 2.86
N ASN A 53 -16.11 -14.71 3.38
CA ASN A 53 -17.04 -15.61 2.70
C ASN A 53 -18.36 -14.90 2.33
N GLY A 54 -18.74 -14.99 1.06
CA GLY A 54 -19.96 -14.37 0.52
C GLY A 54 -19.90 -12.85 0.35
N ARG A 55 -18.73 -12.23 0.54
CA ARG A 55 -18.50 -10.82 0.19
C ARG A 55 -18.16 -10.68 -1.30
N VAL A 56 -18.45 -9.51 -1.86
CA VAL A 56 -18.11 -9.15 -3.25
C VAL A 56 -17.10 -8.00 -3.22
N ALA A 57 -15.92 -8.25 -3.78
CA ALA A 57 -14.83 -7.28 -3.82
C ALA A 57 -14.55 -6.81 -5.24
N VAL A 58 -14.46 -5.49 -5.43
CA VAL A 58 -14.02 -4.85 -6.66
C VAL A 58 -12.57 -4.41 -6.51
N VAL A 59 -11.71 -4.79 -7.45
CA VAL A 59 -10.29 -4.43 -7.46
C VAL A 59 -9.95 -3.69 -8.75
N THR A 60 -9.47 -2.44 -8.66
CA THR A 60 -8.94 -1.72 -9.83
C THR A 60 -7.44 -1.97 -10.00
N GLY A 61 -6.97 -2.05 -11.25
CA GLY A 61 -5.59 -2.44 -11.56
C GLY A 61 -5.33 -3.92 -11.30
N ALA A 62 -6.35 -4.77 -11.50
CA ALA A 62 -6.32 -6.18 -11.10
C ALA A 62 -5.49 -7.09 -12.02
N ALA A 63 -5.01 -6.58 -13.16
CA ALA A 63 -4.34 -7.44 -14.13
C ALA A 63 -3.01 -8.00 -13.61
N ARG A 64 -2.28 -7.25 -12.76
CA ARG A 64 -0.95 -7.65 -12.26
C ARG A 64 -0.55 -6.93 -10.96
N GLY A 65 0.64 -7.22 -10.45
CA GLY A 65 1.23 -6.53 -9.29
C GLY A 65 0.36 -6.60 -8.03
N ILE A 66 0.26 -5.49 -7.30
CA ILE A 66 -0.51 -5.38 -6.04
C ILE A 66 -1.97 -5.76 -6.26
N GLY A 67 -2.59 -5.30 -7.37
CA GLY A 67 -3.99 -5.59 -7.65
C GLY A 67 -4.26 -7.08 -7.81
N ARG A 68 -3.38 -7.80 -8.54
CA ARG A 68 -3.47 -9.27 -8.63
C ARG A 68 -3.25 -9.93 -7.27
N ALA A 69 -2.21 -9.56 -6.55
CA ALA A 69 -1.88 -10.17 -5.26
C ALA A 69 -3.02 -10.02 -4.24
N VAL A 70 -3.64 -8.84 -4.19
CA VAL A 70 -4.79 -8.56 -3.33
C VAL A 70 -6.05 -9.28 -3.82
N ALA A 71 -6.31 -9.32 -5.13
CA ALA A 71 -7.43 -10.08 -5.69
C ALA A 71 -7.38 -11.56 -5.26
N LEU A 72 -6.19 -12.18 -5.32
CA LEU A 72 -5.99 -13.56 -4.87
C LEU A 72 -6.19 -13.72 -3.37
N ALA A 73 -5.68 -12.80 -2.56
CA ALA A 73 -5.86 -12.88 -1.11
C ALA A 73 -7.32 -12.69 -0.68
N LEU A 74 -8.06 -11.80 -1.34
CA LEU A 74 -9.50 -11.63 -1.11
C LEU A 74 -10.28 -12.90 -1.51
N ALA A 75 -9.92 -13.52 -2.63
CA ALA A 75 -10.51 -14.76 -3.12
C ALA A 75 -10.23 -15.95 -2.19
N ASN A 76 -8.98 -16.12 -1.78
CA ASN A 76 -8.55 -17.12 -0.79
C ASN A 76 -9.30 -16.92 0.55
N SER A 77 -9.52 -15.66 0.94
CA SER A 77 -10.35 -15.29 2.10
C SER A 77 -11.86 -15.48 1.90
N GLY A 78 -12.31 -15.96 0.74
CA GLY A 78 -13.71 -16.34 0.45
C GLY A 78 -14.56 -15.29 -0.27
N ALA A 79 -14.01 -14.14 -0.65
CA ALA A 79 -14.75 -13.14 -1.41
C ALA A 79 -14.88 -13.54 -2.89
N HIS A 80 -16.03 -13.27 -3.50
CA HIS A 80 -16.12 -13.16 -4.96
C HIS A 80 -15.40 -11.89 -5.41
N VAL A 81 -14.66 -11.95 -6.51
CA VAL A 81 -13.80 -10.84 -6.93
C VAL A 81 -14.17 -10.37 -8.33
N VAL A 82 -14.27 -9.05 -8.49
CA VAL A 82 -14.43 -8.38 -9.77
C VAL A 82 -13.18 -7.56 -10.05
N GLY A 83 -12.45 -7.92 -11.11
CA GLY A 83 -11.27 -7.21 -11.56
C GLY A 83 -11.59 -6.13 -12.59
N ILE A 84 -11.02 -4.95 -12.40
CA ILE A 84 -11.06 -3.85 -13.37
C ILE A 84 -9.63 -3.51 -13.75
N ASP A 85 -9.34 -3.41 -15.03
CA ASP A 85 -8.06 -2.91 -15.53
C ASP A 85 -8.26 -2.24 -16.89
N ILE A 86 -7.42 -1.26 -17.23
CA ILE A 86 -7.50 -0.60 -18.54
C ILE A 86 -6.98 -1.51 -19.66
N CYS A 87 -6.05 -2.43 -19.36
CA CYS A 87 -5.43 -3.35 -20.31
C CYS A 87 -4.89 -2.67 -21.59
N ALA A 88 -4.44 -1.42 -21.49
CA ALA A 88 -4.02 -0.59 -22.62
C ALA A 88 -2.97 0.44 -22.19
N VAL A 89 -2.29 1.02 -23.19
CA VAL A 89 -1.32 2.11 -22.98
C VAL A 89 -2.05 3.33 -22.41
N VAL A 90 -1.60 3.79 -21.24
CA VAL A 90 -2.13 4.99 -20.58
C VAL A 90 -1.42 6.25 -21.06
N ASP A 91 -0.08 6.19 -21.10
CA ASP A 91 0.78 7.25 -21.63
C ASP A 91 1.89 6.63 -22.50
N PRO A 92 1.87 6.83 -23.83
CA PRO A 92 2.89 6.28 -24.72
C PRO A 92 4.30 6.85 -24.44
N ARG A 93 4.40 7.97 -23.71
CA ARG A 93 5.67 8.63 -23.36
C ARG A 93 6.34 8.00 -22.13
N SER A 94 5.63 7.15 -21.39
CA SER A 94 6.11 6.56 -20.13
C SER A 94 7.10 5.42 -20.32
N GLY A 95 7.09 4.75 -21.48
CA GLY A 95 7.90 3.55 -21.72
C GLY A 95 7.51 2.33 -20.87
N VAL A 96 6.46 2.43 -20.05
CA VAL A 96 5.97 1.33 -19.22
C VAL A 96 5.08 0.43 -20.07
N GLU A 97 5.42 -0.86 -20.14
CA GLU A 97 4.60 -1.87 -20.80
C GLU A 97 3.21 -1.93 -20.16
N PRO A 98 2.12 -1.73 -20.91
CA PRO A 98 0.78 -1.80 -20.36
C PRO A 98 0.47 -3.21 -19.87
N ALA A 99 -0.42 -3.33 -18.88
CA ALA A 99 -1.02 -4.62 -18.61
C ALA A 99 -1.87 -5.05 -19.82
N SER A 100 -1.99 -6.35 -20.02
CA SER A 100 -2.74 -6.94 -21.11
C SER A 100 -4.04 -7.58 -20.64
N ARG A 101 -4.98 -7.77 -21.57
CA ARG A 101 -6.18 -8.56 -21.31
C ARG A 101 -5.85 -9.99 -20.85
N ALA A 102 -4.80 -10.59 -21.42
CA ALA A 102 -4.34 -11.93 -21.04
C ALA A 102 -3.88 -11.98 -19.57
N GLU A 103 -3.18 -10.95 -19.08
CA GLU A 103 -2.80 -10.88 -17.67
C GLU A 103 -4.02 -10.75 -16.74
N LEU A 104 -5.06 -10.01 -17.15
CA LEU A 104 -6.31 -9.91 -16.39
C LEU A 104 -7.09 -11.23 -16.37
N ASP A 105 -7.12 -11.94 -17.50
CA ASP A 105 -7.75 -13.25 -17.59
C ASP A 105 -6.98 -14.29 -16.75
N GLN A 106 -5.64 -14.22 -16.74
CA GLN A 106 -4.79 -15.05 -15.86
C GLN A 106 -5.07 -14.79 -14.37
N THR A 107 -5.20 -13.53 -13.93
CA THR A 107 -5.65 -13.23 -12.57
C THR A 107 -7.00 -13.90 -12.29
N GLY A 108 -7.91 -13.87 -13.25
CA GLY A 108 -9.22 -14.50 -13.13
C GLY A 108 -9.18 -16.02 -12.99
N GLU A 109 -8.29 -16.70 -13.71
CA GLU A 109 -8.07 -18.15 -13.56
C GLU A 109 -7.58 -18.50 -12.16
N MET A 110 -6.61 -17.75 -11.65
CA MET A 110 -6.06 -17.91 -10.31
C MET A 110 -7.10 -17.60 -9.21
N VAL A 111 -7.95 -16.59 -9.39
CA VAL A 111 -9.07 -16.33 -8.47
C VAL A 111 -10.07 -17.48 -8.47
N LYS A 112 -10.44 -17.99 -9.65
CA LYS A 112 -11.39 -19.11 -9.76
C LYS A 112 -10.86 -20.39 -9.13
N SER A 113 -9.54 -20.62 -9.13
CA SER A 113 -8.96 -21.80 -8.45
C SER A 113 -9.16 -21.79 -6.93
N GLU A 114 -9.45 -20.64 -6.31
CA GLU A 114 -9.81 -20.53 -4.89
C GLU A 114 -11.29 -20.91 -4.62
N GLY A 115 -12.05 -21.31 -5.64
CA GLY A 115 -13.44 -21.75 -5.52
C GLY A 115 -14.44 -20.61 -5.34
N VAL A 116 -14.09 -19.40 -5.78
CA VAL A 116 -14.95 -18.21 -5.78
C VAL A 116 -15.27 -17.74 -7.20
N GLN A 117 -16.26 -16.87 -7.35
CA GLN A 117 -16.61 -16.29 -8.64
C GLN A 117 -15.63 -15.16 -9.02
N TRP A 118 -15.37 -15.06 -10.33
CA TRP A 118 -14.60 -13.98 -10.95
C TRP A 118 -15.38 -13.36 -12.09
N LYS A 119 -15.37 -12.02 -12.14
CA LYS A 119 -15.78 -11.24 -13.31
C LYS A 119 -14.71 -10.19 -13.59
N SER A 120 -14.55 -9.81 -14.86
CA SER A 120 -13.63 -8.73 -15.21
C SER A 120 -14.25 -7.72 -16.16
N PHE A 121 -13.79 -6.47 -16.05
CA PHE A 121 -14.11 -5.39 -16.97
C PHE A 121 -12.83 -4.75 -17.46
N VAL A 122 -12.71 -4.60 -18.78
CA VAL A 122 -11.67 -3.77 -19.39
C VAL A 122 -12.24 -2.37 -19.54
N LEU A 123 -11.84 -1.45 -18.65
CA LEU A 123 -12.24 -0.05 -18.70
C LEU A 123 -11.21 0.85 -18.02
N ASP A 124 -11.24 2.12 -18.39
CA ASP A 124 -10.42 3.16 -17.77
C ASP A 124 -11.17 3.76 -16.57
N GLN A 125 -10.54 3.80 -15.39
CA GLN A 125 -11.16 4.39 -14.20
C GLN A 125 -11.40 5.91 -14.31
N ARG A 126 -10.79 6.58 -15.29
CA ARG A 126 -11.11 7.98 -15.64
C ARG A 126 -12.53 8.13 -16.20
N ASP A 127 -13.12 7.07 -16.76
CA ASP A 127 -14.48 7.04 -17.30
C ASP A 127 -15.49 6.67 -16.20
N LEU A 128 -16.03 7.70 -15.53
CA LEU A 128 -17.06 7.50 -14.51
C LEU A 128 -18.36 6.86 -15.06
N PRO A 129 -18.92 7.28 -16.21
CA PRO A 129 -20.05 6.57 -16.83
C PRO A 129 -19.80 5.07 -17.00
N ALA A 130 -18.64 4.67 -17.52
CA ALA A 130 -18.30 3.25 -17.67
C ALA A 130 -18.21 2.53 -16.32
N LEU A 131 -17.61 3.16 -15.30
CA LEU A 131 -17.56 2.61 -13.95
C LEU A 131 -18.96 2.42 -13.33
N ARG A 132 -19.89 3.36 -13.56
CA ARG A 132 -21.28 3.24 -13.09
C ARG A 132 -22.00 2.07 -13.75
N ILE A 133 -21.85 1.92 -15.06
CA ILE A 133 -22.41 0.77 -15.80
C ILE A 133 -21.82 -0.54 -15.29
N ALA A 134 -20.52 -0.58 -14.97
CA ALA A 134 -19.89 -1.75 -14.37
C ALA A 134 -20.48 -2.04 -12.97
N ALA A 135 -20.62 -1.02 -12.12
CA ALA A 135 -21.22 -1.15 -10.80
C ALA A 135 -22.66 -1.69 -10.84
N GLU A 136 -23.49 -1.17 -11.75
CA GLU A 136 -24.85 -1.68 -11.98
C GLU A 136 -24.85 -3.16 -12.38
N LYS A 137 -23.97 -3.56 -13.31
CA LYS A 137 -23.84 -4.96 -13.75
C LYS A 137 -23.34 -5.88 -12.65
N ILE A 138 -22.46 -5.40 -11.77
CA ILE A 138 -21.96 -6.17 -10.63
C ILE A 138 -23.09 -6.34 -9.62
N HIS A 139 -23.76 -5.26 -9.25
CA HIS A 139 -24.87 -5.33 -8.29
C HIS A 139 -26.02 -6.20 -8.81
N ALA A 140 -26.36 -6.13 -10.09
CA ALA A 140 -27.38 -6.98 -10.69
C ALA A 140 -27.03 -8.48 -10.66
N GLU A 141 -25.74 -8.83 -10.76
CA GLU A 141 -25.29 -10.23 -10.78
C GLU A 141 -25.08 -10.81 -9.39
N PHE A 142 -24.46 -10.05 -8.49
CA PHE A 142 -24.08 -10.55 -7.16
C PHE A 142 -25.03 -10.09 -6.04
N GLY A 143 -25.92 -9.12 -6.31
CA GLY A 143 -26.85 -8.52 -5.34
C GLY A 143 -26.20 -7.58 -4.32
N ARG A 144 -24.87 -7.45 -4.32
CA ARG A 144 -24.11 -6.65 -3.35
C ARG A 144 -22.73 -6.22 -3.87
N ILE A 145 -22.19 -5.16 -3.27
CA ILE A 145 -20.79 -4.72 -3.42
C ILE A 145 -20.28 -4.36 -2.02
N ASP A 146 -19.35 -5.13 -1.47
CA ASP A 146 -18.90 -4.98 -0.08
C ASP A 146 -17.56 -4.26 0.04
N ILE A 147 -16.64 -4.57 -0.89
CA ILE A 147 -15.25 -4.15 -0.79
C ILE A 147 -14.87 -3.44 -2.08
N LEU A 148 -14.25 -2.27 -1.96
CA LEU A 148 -13.58 -1.59 -3.06
C LEU A 148 -12.10 -1.43 -2.71
N PHE A 149 -11.23 -2.11 -3.44
CA PHE A 149 -9.81 -1.84 -3.45
C PHE A 149 -9.47 -0.99 -4.69
N ALA A 150 -9.48 0.33 -4.51
CA ALA A 150 -9.13 1.29 -5.56
C ALA A 150 -7.60 1.42 -5.61
N ASN A 151 -6.99 0.63 -6.48
CA ASN A 151 -5.54 0.41 -6.55
C ASN A 151 -4.89 0.90 -7.85
N ALA A 152 -5.61 0.92 -8.97
CA ALA A 152 -5.05 1.35 -10.25
C ALA A 152 -4.37 2.73 -10.15
N GLY A 153 -3.16 2.81 -10.69
CA GLY A 153 -2.36 4.01 -10.72
C GLY A 153 -1.15 3.86 -11.63
N ILE A 154 -0.58 4.99 -12.01
CA ILE A 154 0.63 5.11 -12.81
C ILE A 154 1.66 5.98 -12.08
N GLN A 155 2.90 5.92 -12.55
CA GLN A 155 3.97 6.77 -12.06
C GLN A 155 4.88 7.15 -13.23
N ALA A 156 5.26 8.43 -13.27
CA ALA A 156 6.25 8.94 -14.20
C ALA A 156 7.07 10.06 -13.53
N PHE A 157 8.34 10.19 -13.95
CA PHE A 157 9.28 11.18 -13.41
C PHE A 157 9.63 12.23 -14.45
N ARG A 158 9.41 13.50 -14.11
CA ARG A 158 9.81 14.68 -14.89
C ARG A 158 10.24 15.81 -13.96
N PRO A 159 11.41 16.44 -14.18
CA PRO A 159 11.80 17.63 -13.41
C PRO A 159 10.73 18.72 -13.50
N LEU A 160 10.44 19.39 -12.38
CA LEU A 160 9.32 20.34 -12.30
C LEU A 160 9.37 21.44 -13.37
N LEU A 161 10.56 21.97 -13.67
CA LEU A 161 10.75 23.04 -14.66
C LEU A 161 10.74 22.55 -16.12
N GLN A 162 10.73 21.23 -16.34
CA GLN A 162 10.70 20.60 -17.66
C GLN A 162 9.39 19.85 -17.90
N MET A 163 8.49 19.87 -16.92
CA MET A 163 7.22 19.17 -16.97
C MET A 163 6.27 19.88 -17.94
N GLU A 164 5.67 19.12 -18.85
CA GLU A 164 4.59 19.60 -19.71
C GLU A 164 3.23 19.35 -19.06
N ASP A 165 2.20 20.10 -19.45
CA ASP A 165 0.84 19.92 -18.91
C ASP A 165 0.34 18.47 -18.93
N PRO A 166 0.57 17.67 -20.00
CA PRO A 166 0.15 16.27 -20.01
C PRO A 166 0.86 15.39 -18.97
N ASP A 167 2.10 15.71 -18.57
CA ASP A 167 2.83 14.98 -17.52
C ASP A 167 2.18 15.14 -16.14
N TRP A 168 1.59 16.31 -15.91
CA TRP A 168 0.79 16.59 -14.72
C TRP A 168 -0.58 15.94 -14.81
N HIS A 169 -1.33 16.24 -15.87
CA HIS A 169 -2.73 15.83 -16.00
C HIS A 169 -2.88 14.32 -15.98
N ILE A 170 -2.03 13.57 -16.70
CA ILE A 170 -2.18 12.10 -16.75
C ILE A 170 -2.06 11.45 -15.37
N GLN A 171 -1.14 11.93 -14.53
CA GLN A 171 -0.94 11.37 -13.19
C GLN A 171 -2.06 11.76 -12.25
N ILE A 172 -2.54 13.00 -12.30
CA ILE A 172 -3.69 13.45 -11.51
C ILE A 172 -4.97 12.71 -11.93
N ASP A 173 -5.23 12.63 -13.23
CA ASP A 173 -6.45 12.05 -13.77
C ASP A 173 -6.54 10.55 -13.48
N VAL A 174 -5.45 9.82 -13.68
CA VAL A 174 -5.44 8.39 -13.39
C VAL A 174 -5.46 8.16 -11.89
N ASN A 175 -4.51 8.71 -11.14
CA ASN A 175 -4.32 8.31 -9.74
C ASN A 175 -5.36 8.91 -8.80
N LEU A 176 -5.72 10.19 -8.98
CA LEU A 176 -6.61 10.90 -8.06
C LEU A 176 -8.04 10.92 -8.59
N THR A 177 -8.26 11.47 -9.78
CA THR A 177 -9.62 11.57 -10.37
C THR A 177 -10.21 10.18 -10.59
N GLY A 178 -9.43 9.24 -11.12
CA GLY A 178 -9.84 7.85 -11.32
C GLY A 178 -10.23 7.13 -10.02
N THR A 179 -9.44 7.32 -8.97
CA THR A 179 -9.77 6.81 -7.63
C THR A 179 -11.08 7.40 -7.11
N ALA A 180 -11.26 8.73 -7.22
CA ALA A 180 -12.50 9.39 -6.83
C ALA A 180 -13.70 8.89 -7.65
N ASN A 181 -13.52 8.63 -8.95
CA ASN A 181 -14.57 8.05 -9.79
C ASN A 181 -14.97 6.64 -9.35
N ALA A 182 -14.01 5.79 -8.99
CA ALA A 182 -14.32 4.47 -8.45
C ALA A 182 -15.17 4.57 -7.17
N LEU A 183 -14.80 5.44 -6.23
CA LEU A 183 -15.61 5.70 -5.02
C LEU A 183 -17.03 6.15 -5.39
N ARG A 184 -17.15 7.13 -6.30
CA ARG A 184 -18.44 7.69 -6.74
C ARG A 184 -19.31 6.69 -7.52
N ALA A 185 -18.73 5.63 -8.08
CA ALA A 185 -19.46 4.57 -8.77
C ALA A 185 -19.91 3.47 -7.81
N PHE A 186 -19.07 3.05 -6.87
CA PHE A 186 -19.33 1.87 -6.03
C PHE A 186 -19.88 2.19 -4.63
N ALA A 187 -19.49 3.31 -4.02
CA ALA A 187 -19.94 3.69 -2.67
C ALA A 187 -21.47 3.83 -2.52
N PRO A 188 -22.25 4.28 -3.53
CA PRO A 188 -23.71 4.35 -3.40
C PRO A 188 -24.35 3.00 -3.03
N TYR A 189 -23.84 1.89 -3.56
CA TYR A 189 -24.33 0.55 -3.24
C TYR A 189 -23.98 0.14 -1.80
N MET A 190 -22.79 0.51 -1.33
CA MET A 190 -22.36 0.28 0.06
C MET A 190 -23.21 1.08 1.05
N VAL A 191 -23.52 2.33 0.72
CA VAL A 191 -24.40 3.19 1.52
C VAL A 191 -25.80 2.60 1.60
N GLN A 192 -26.37 2.15 0.47
CA GLN A 192 -27.68 1.49 0.45
C GLN A 192 -27.72 0.20 1.28
N GLN A 193 -26.59 -0.51 1.35
CA GLN A 193 -26.43 -1.73 2.14
C GLN A 193 -26.14 -1.47 3.64
N GLU A 194 -25.88 -0.22 4.03
CA GLU A 194 -25.37 0.17 5.36
C GLU A 194 -24.09 -0.60 5.76
N HIS A 195 -23.30 -1.04 4.77
CA HIS A 195 -22.06 -1.77 4.96
C HIS A 195 -21.15 -1.60 3.74
N GLY A 196 -19.89 -1.26 3.99
CA GLY A 196 -18.84 -1.29 2.97
C GLY A 196 -17.44 -1.09 3.53
N ARG A 197 -16.44 -1.53 2.76
CA ARG A 197 -15.02 -1.36 3.06
C ARG A 197 -14.31 -0.80 1.84
N ILE A 198 -13.82 0.43 1.93
CA ILE A 198 -13.07 1.08 0.87
C ILE A 198 -11.61 1.20 1.30
N ILE A 199 -10.72 0.65 0.48
CA ILE A 199 -9.27 0.73 0.65
C ILE A 199 -8.70 1.36 -0.61
N MET A 200 -7.98 2.47 -0.46
CA MET A 200 -7.33 3.16 -1.58
C MET A 200 -5.81 3.01 -1.49
N THR A 201 -5.14 2.90 -2.64
CA THR A 201 -3.68 2.79 -2.67
C THR A 201 -3.04 4.16 -2.84
N THR A 202 -2.44 4.68 -1.76
CA THR A 202 -1.56 5.85 -1.83
C THR A 202 -0.10 5.40 -2.08
N SER A 203 0.87 6.00 -1.41
CA SER A 203 2.30 5.66 -1.45
C SER A 203 2.99 6.36 -0.28
N THR A 204 4.23 5.97 0.07
CA THR A 204 5.09 6.83 0.91
C THR A 204 5.18 8.26 0.37
N GLN A 205 5.07 8.43 -0.96
CA GLN A 205 5.00 9.74 -1.64
C GLN A 205 3.70 10.50 -1.43
N GLY A 206 2.71 9.90 -0.76
CA GLY A 206 1.57 10.61 -0.20
C GLY A 206 1.87 11.33 1.11
N ARG A 207 3.08 11.18 1.67
CA ARG A 207 3.49 11.82 2.93
C ARG A 207 4.80 12.58 2.87
N HIS A 208 5.54 12.45 1.77
CA HIS A 208 6.69 13.28 1.48
C HIS A 208 6.85 13.47 -0.03
N GLY A 209 7.68 14.41 -0.46
CA GLY A 209 7.98 14.63 -1.87
C GLY A 209 8.98 13.62 -2.42
N THR A 210 9.05 13.51 -3.75
CA THR A 210 10.13 12.81 -4.46
C THR A 210 10.64 13.69 -5.58
N LEU A 211 11.97 13.74 -5.74
CA LEU A 211 12.63 14.48 -6.81
C LEU A 211 12.08 14.01 -8.17
N ASN A 212 11.74 14.95 -9.04
CA ASN A 212 11.11 14.73 -10.36
C ASN A 212 9.72 14.06 -10.31
N GLY A 213 9.13 13.85 -9.12
CA GLY A 213 7.86 13.15 -8.94
C GLY A 213 6.75 14.05 -8.40
N SER A 214 6.74 15.34 -8.74
CA SER A 214 5.80 16.32 -8.17
C SER A 214 4.34 15.98 -8.45
N ALA A 215 3.98 15.65 -9.69
CA ALA A 215 2.63 15.25 -10.09
C ALA A 215 2.20 13.94 -9.40
N TYR A 216 3.09 12.94 -9.36
CA TYR A 216 2.85 11.69 -8.63
C TYR A 216 2.57 11.95 -7.15
N SER A 217 3.46 12.70 -6.48
CA SER A 217 3.34 13.02 -5.06
C SER A 217 2.05 13.78 -4.78
N ALA A 218 1.74 14.82 -5.58
CA ALA A 218 0.50 15.58 -5.47
C ALA A 218 -0.74 14.67 -5.60
N SER A 219 -0.74 13.74 -6.56
CA SER A 219 -1.84 12.78 -6.71
C SER A 219 -2.01 11.88 -5.48
N LYS A 220 -0.91 11.40 -4.88
CA LYS A 220 -0.93 10.48 -3.73
C LYS A 220 -1.27 11.16 -2.41
N TRP A 221 -0.86 12.43 -2.24
CA TRP A 221 -1.35 13.29 -1.15
C TRP A 221 -2.85 13.58 -1.30
N GLY A 222 -3.30 13.85 -2.53
CA GLY A 222 -4.72 14.06 -2.84
C GLY A 222 -5.60 12.86 -2.45
N ILE A 223 -5.11 11.63 -2.64
CA ILE A 223 -5.82 10.41 -2.22
C ILE A 223 -6.01 10.36 -0.70
N ILE A 224 -5.04 10.81 0.09
CA ILE A 224 -5.18 10.87 1.56
C ILE A 224 -6.23 11.91 1.94
N GLY A 225 -6.23 13.09 1.29
CA GLY A 225 -7.28 14.10 1.50
C GLY A 225 -8.67 13.55 1.16
N LEU A 226 -8.82 12.93 -0.02
CA LEU A 226 -10.05 12.26 -0.45
C LEU A 226 -10.51 11.21 0.57
N MET A 227 -9.58 10.40 1.10
CA MET A 227 -9.86 9.37 2.09
C MET A 227 -10.45 9.96 3.38
N LYS A 228 -9.86 11.04 3.89
CA LYS A 228 -10.33 11.67 5.12
C LYS A 228 -11.76 12.19 4.96
N SER A 229 -12.05 12.90 3.87
CA SER A 229 -13.40 13.41 3.59
C SER A 229 -14.40 12.27 3.39
N ALA A 230 -14.07 11.27 2.57
CA ALA A 230 -14.94 10.13 2.31
C ALA A 230 -15.22 9.31 3.58
N ALA A 231 -14.24 9.15 4.48
CA ALA A 231 -14.45 8.48 5.76
C ALA A 231 -15.47 9.22 6.64
N MET A 232 -15.47 10.55 6.63
CA MET A 232 -16.43 11.37 7.39
C MET A 232 -17.83 11.30 6.78
N GLU A 233 -17.93 11.33 5.45
CA GLU A 233 -19.21 11.33 4.73
C GLU A 233 -19.89 9.95 4.73
N LEU A 234 -19.12 8.87 4.57
CA LEU A 234 -19.65 7.52 4.43
C LEU A 234 -19.74 6.77 5.77
N GLY A 235 -19.02 7.23 6.80
CA GLY A 235 -19.03 6.63 8.14
C GLY A 235 -20.41 6.48 8.79
N PRO A 236 -21.32 7.47 8.71
CA PRO A 236 -22.70 7.34 9.21
C PRO A 236 -23.49 6.18 8.59
N HIS A 237 -23.05 5.66 7.44
CA HIS A 237 -23.68 4.55 6.71
C HIS A 237 -22.95 3.21 6.91
N GLY A 238 -22.10 3.08 7.93
CA GLY A 238 -21.38 1.82 8.21
C GLY A 238 -20.26 1.49 7.22
N VAL A 239 -19.84 2.47 6.40
CA VAL A 239 -18.76 2.32 5.42
C VAL A 239 -17.46 2.88 5.97
N THR A 240 -16.41 2.06 5.97
CA THR A 240 -15.07 2.50 6.37
C THR A 240 -14.23 2.85 5.16
N VAL A 241 -13.41 3.90 5.25
CA VAL A 241 -12.50 4.31 4.17
C VAL A 241 -11.09 4.47 4.70
N ASN A 242 -10.13 3.74 4.16
CA ASN A 242 -8.72 3.78 4.59
C ASN A 242 -7.77 3.81 3.39
N CYS A 243 -6.51 4.12 3.66
CA CYS A 243 -5.44 4.09 2.67
C CYS A 243 -4.39 3.03 3.01
N LEU A 244 -4.04 2.21 2.02
CA LEU A 244 -2.81 1.43 2.03
C LEU A 244 -1.66 2.31 1.53
N VAL A 245 -0.51 2.27 2.21
CA VAL A 245 0.71 3.03 1.90
C VAL A 245 1.83 2.03 1.56
N PRO A 246 1.98 1.64 0.28
CA PRO A 246 3.07 0.77 -0.14
C PRO A 246 4.42 1.49 -0.11
N GLY A 247 5.49 0.74 0.20
CA GLY A 247 6.88 1.14 -0.02
C GLY A 247 7.34 0.85 -1.44
N LEU A 248 8.61 0.45 -1.59
CA LEU A 248 9.16 0.06 -2.87
C LEU A 248 8.78 -1.40 -3.19
N ILE A 249 7.76 -1.59 -4.03
CA ILE A 249 7.16 -2.91 -4.29
C ILE A 249 7.80 -3.55 -5.53
N ASP A 250 8.04 -4.85 -5.52
CA ASP A 250 8.58 -5.62 -6.64
C ASP A 250 7.55 -5.76 -7.78
N THR A 251 7.55 -4.80 -8.70
CA THR A 251 6.62 -4.75 -9.84
C THR A 251 7.31 -4.17 -11.07
N PRO A 252 6.76 -4.33 -12.27
CA PRO A 252 7.26 -3.63 -13.46
C PRO A 252 7.37 -2.11 -13.30
N LEU A 253 6.57 -1.51 -12.40
CA LEU A 253 6.60 -0.07 -12.11
C LEU A 253 7.88 0.39 -11.40
N THR A 254 8.61 -0.50 -10.74
CA THR A 254 9.82 -0.18 -9.96
C THR A 254 11.06 -0.93 -10.43
N ARG A 255 10.89 -1.98 -11.26
CA ARG A 255 11.95 -2.80 -11.85
C ARG A 255 12.33 -2.31 -13.26
N HIS A 256 12.86 -1.09 -13.34
CA HIS A 256 13.32 -0.49 -14.60
C HIS A 256 14.57 0.38 -14.41
N GLU A 257 15.26 0.63 -15.52
CA GLU A 257 16.61 1.25 -15.55
C GLU A 257 16.67 2.59 -14.80
N GLU A 258 15.76 3.51 -15.07
CA GLU A 258 15.73 4.82 -14.39
C GLU A 258 15.66 4.69 -12.86
N ARG A 259 15.02 3.65 -12.32
CA ARG A 259 14.95 3.40 -10.87
C ARG A 259 16.25 2.85 -10.31
N TYR A 260 16.92 1.98 -11.07
CA TYR A 260 18.22 1.46 -10.69
C TYR A 260 19.24 2.59 -10.66
N GLU A 261 19.24 3.43 -11.70
CA GLU A 261 20.09 4.62 -11.77
C GLU A 261 19.85 5.56 -10.59
N GLN A 262 18.59 5.87 -10.29
CA GLN A 262 18.21 6.71 -9.16
C GLN A 262 18.73 6.13 -7.84
N ALA A 263 18.56 4.83 -7.60
CA ALA A 263 19.02 4.18 -6.38
C ALA A 263 20.55 4.26 -6.23
N LEU A 264 21.29 4.03 -7.31
CA LEU A 264 22.75 4.11 -7.34
C LEU A 264 23.26 5.53 -7.10
N GLN A 265 22.70 6.52 -7.79
CA GLN A 265 23.06 7.93 -7.63
C GLN A 265 22.80 8.42 -6.20
N MET A 266 21.66 8.03 -5.60
CA MET A 266 21.35 8.32 -4.19
C MET A 266 22.29 7.62 -3.19
N ALA A 267 23.13 6.69 -3.63
CA ALA A 267 24.19 6.06 -2.84
C ALA A 267 25.58 6.57 -3.23
N GLY A 268 25.67 7.63 -4.03
CA GLY A 268 26.94 8.18 -4.53
C GLY A 268 27.66 7.25 -5.52
N ARG A 269 26.91 6.38 -6.21
CA ARG A 269 27.44 5.45 -7.22
C ARG A 269 27.04 5.90 -8.62
N THR A 270 27.93 5.64 -9.58
CA THR A 270 27.69 5.90 -11.00
C THR A 270 27.08 4.64 -11.64
N PRO A 271 25.91 4.74 -12.30
CA PRO A 271 25.37 3.63 -13.09
C PRO A 271 26.33 3.24 -14.21
N THR A 272 26.36 1.96 -14.53
CA THR A 272 27.24 1.41 -15.56
C THR A 272 26.63 1.49 -16.96
N GLY A 273 25.29 1.61 -17.04
CA GLY A 273 24.53 1.54 -18.29
C GLY A 273 24.22 0.10 -18.72
N ASP A 274 24.73 -0.90 -18.00
CA ASP A 274 24.32 -2.30 -18.14
C ASP A 274 23.19 -2.59 -17.14
N LYS A 275 22.00 -2.91 -17.66
CA LYS A 275 20.80 -3.15 -16.85
C LYS A 275 21.01 -4.22 -15.78
N ALA A 276 21.65 -5.34 -16.12
CA ALA A 276 21.79 -6.47 -15.19
C ALA A 276 22.77 -6.13 -14.06
N VAL A 277 23.85 -5.43 -14.38
CA VAL A 277 24.83 -4.97 -13.39
C VAL A 277 24.23 -3.91 -12.47
N ASP A 278 23.51 -2.94 -13.04
CA ASP A 278 22.90 -1.84 -12.30
C ASP A 278 21.75 -2.32 -11.42
N GLU A 279 20.96 -3.30 -11.87
CA GLU A 279 19.92 -3.95 -11.06
C GLU A 279 20.50 -4.62 -9.82
N GLU A 280 21.56 -5.41 -9.98
CA GLU A 280 22.20 -6.12 -8.87
C GLU A 280 22.86 -5.15 -7.87
N ALA A 281 23.46 -4.07 -8.38
CA ALA A 281 24.04 -3.03 -7.54
C ALA A 281 22.95 -2.23 -6.79
N ALA A 282 21.86 -1.88 -7.47
CA ALA A 282 20.71 -1.20 -6.88
C ALA A 282 20.06 -2.07 -5.81
N ARG A 283 19.92 -3.39 -6.05
CA ARG A 283 19.42 -4.35 -5.06
C ARG A 283 20.17 -4.25 -3.74
N LYS A 284 21.50 -4.29 -3.78
CA LYS A 284 22.35 -4.19 -2.57
C LYS A 284 22.17 -2.84 -1.85
N VAL A 285 22.09 -1.76 -2.62
CA VAL A 285 21.87 -0.41 -2.06
C VAL A 285 20.52 -0.34 -1.36
N LEU A 286 19.44 -0.74 -2.04
CA LEU A 286 18.09 -0.71 -1.50
C LEU A 286 17.95 -1.61 -0.28
N GLN A 287 18.54 -2.81 -0.34
CA GLN A 287 18.56 -3.74 0.79
C GLN A 287 19.21 -3.12 2.02
N SER A 288 20.34 -2.42 1.84
CA SER A 288 21.06 -1.79 2.96
C SER A 288 20.34 -0.59 3.57
N LYS A 289 19.46 0.07 2.80
CA LYS A 289 18.65 1.21 3.26
C LYS A 289 17.34 0.79 3.91
N SER A 290 16.82 -0.37 3.51
CA SER A 290 15.61 -0.96 4.07
C SER A 290 15.84 -1.39 5.52
N ILE A 291 14.97 -0.96 6.43
CA ILE A 291 15.08 -1.29 7.87
C ILE A 291 14.89 -2.79 8.11
N LEU A 292 14.02 -3.43 7.33
CA LEU A 292 13.81 -4.88 7.38
C LEU A 292 14.74 -5.66 6.42
N GLY A 293 15.70 -5.00 5.77
CA GLY A 293 16.67 -5.65 4.91
C GLY A 293 16.08 -6.26 3.63
N VAL A 294 14.98 -5.69 3.12
CA VAL A 294 14.32 -6.11 1.87
C VAL A 294 14.50 -5.04 0.78
N PRO A 295 15.06 -5.38 -0.39
CA PRO A 295 15.35 -4.39 -1.44
C PRO A 295 14.09 -3.94 -2.18
N TRP A 296 13.18 -4.88 -2.47
CA TRP A 296 11.82 -4.65 -2.93
C TRP A 296 10.90 -5.56 -2.13
N ILE A 297 9.71 -5.06 -1.84
CA ILE A 297 8.68 -5.78 -1.08
C ILE A 297 7.82 -6.56 -2.08
N ASP A 298 7.60 -7.85 -1.84
CA ASP A 298 6.69 -8.64 -2.67
C ASP A 298 5.27 -8.01 -2.64
N PRO A 299 4.58 -7.86 -3.79
CA PRO A 299 3.21 -7.38 -3.82
C PRO A 299 2.26 -8.09 -2.85
N ALA A 300 2.48 -9.38 -2.57
CA ALA A 300 1.68 -10.19 -1.64
C ALA A 300 1.77 -9.70 -0.19
N GLU A 301 2.83 -8.97 0.20
CA GLU A 301 2.94 -8.39 1.55
C GLU A 301 1.90 -7.29 1.80
N MET A 302 1.30 -6.71 0.75
CA MET A 302 0.19 -5.77 0.89
C MET A 302 -1.09 -6.46 1.36
N SER A 303 -1.26 -7.72 0.97
CA SER A 303 -2.52 -8.45 1.07
C SER A 303 -3.04 -8.63 2.50
N PRO A 304 -2.23 -8.98 3.52
CA PRO A 304 -2.73 -9.14 4.89
C PRO A 304 -3.39 -7.88 5.45
N VAL A 305 -2.83 -6.70 5.18
CA VAL A 305 -3.41 -5.42 5.61
C VAL A 305 -4.73 -5.16 4.89
N VAL A 306 -4.80 -5.41 3.57
CA VAL A 306 -6.05 -5.21 2.82
C VAL A 306 -7.14 -6.18 3.28
N VAL A 307 -6.82 -7.46 3.51
CA VAL A 307 -7.79 -8.44 4.04
C VAL A 307 -8.28 -8.04 5.43
N PHE A 308 -7.39 -7.60 6.32
CA PHE A 308 -7.78 -7.06 7.63
C PHE A 308 -8.76 -5.89 7.49
N LEU A 309 -8.42 -4.87 6.68
CA LEU A 309 -9.25 -3.69 6.45
C LEU A 309 -10.58 -4.01 5.76
N ALA A 310 -10.62 -5.05 4.93
CA ALA A 310 -11.82 -5.54 4.26
C ALA A 310 -12.74 -6.39 5.16
N SER A 311 -12.25 -6.82 6.32
CA SER A 311 -12.99 -7.67 7.25
C SER A 311 -13.83 -6.88 8.27
N ASP A 312 -14.72 -7.56 8.98
CA ASP A 312 -15.46 -6.97 10.11
C ASP A 312 -14.59 -6.78 11.37
N ALA A 313 -13.37 -7.33 11.40
CA ALA A 313 -12.40 -7.05 12.46
C ALA A 313 -11.92 -5.58 12.42
N ALA A 314 -11.94 -4.96 11.25
CA ALA A 314 -11.60 -3.56 11.04
C ALA A 314 -12.81 -2.62 11.05
N ARG A 315 -13.98 -3.03 11.57
CA ARG A 315 -15.21 -2.20 11.52
C ARG A 315 -15.10 -0.83 12.20
N MET A 316 -14.16 -0.66 13.14
CA MET A 316 -13.89 0.62 13.83
C MET A 316 -12.67 1.36 13.26
N VAL A 317 -12.11 0.86 12.16
CA VAL A 317 -10.93 1.43 11.50
C VAL A 317 -11.39 2.20 10.28
N SER A 318 -11.41 3.52 10.37
CA SER A 318 -11.75 4.40 9.25
C SER A 318 -10.96 5.70 9.34
N GLY A 319 -10.67 6.30 8.19
CA GLY A 319 -9.91 7.54 8.13
C GLY A 319 -8.42 7.34 8.34
N ALA A 320 -7.88 6.11 8.33
CA ALA A 320 -6.49 5.83 8.66
C ALA A 320 -5.65 5.45 7.43
N THR A 321 -4.34 5.50 7.61
CA THR A 321 -3.34 5.12 6.61
C THR A 321 -2.49 4.00 7.21
N TYR A 322 -2.22 2.96 6.41
CA TYR A 322 -1.56 1.73 6.86
C TYR A 322 -0.35 1.43 5.99
N ASP A 323 0.81 1.38 6.63
CA ASP A 323 2.09 1.36 5.97
C ASP A 323 2.64 -0.05 5.84
N VAL A 324 2.99 -0.42 4.61
CA VAL A 324 3.69 -1.67 4.30
C VAL A 324 4.92 -1.31 3.49
N THR A 325 5.95 -0.88 4.21
CA THR A 325 7.09 -0.14 3.63
C THR A 325 8.45 -0.74 3.93
N GLY A 326 8.51 -1.97 4.48
CA GLY A 326 9.78 -2.57 4.89
C GLY A 326 10.46 -1.79 6.03
N GLY A 327 9.66 -1.03 6.79
CA GLY A 327 10.10 -0.14 7.86
C GLY A 327 10.44 1.29 7.44
N ASP A 328 10.49 1.61 6.14
CA ASP A 328 10.88 2.95 5.64
C ASP A 328 10.06 4.10 6.26
N SER A 329 8.81 3.83 6.62
CA SER A 329 7.94 4.80 7.29
C SER A 329 8.48 5.32 8.63
N ALA A 330 9.41 4.62 9.28
CA ALA A 330 10.07 5.12 10.49
C ALA A 330 10.90 6.40 10.23
N ASN A 331 11.24 6.69 8.98
CA ASN A 331 11.96 7.89 8.57
C ASN A 331 11.03 9.08 8.27
N ASN A 332 9.71 8.86 8.25
CA ASN A 332 8.71 9.89 8.01
C ASN A 332 8.08 10.34 9.33
N VAL A 333 8.05 11.66 9.58
CA VAL A 333 7.37 12.30 10.73
C VAL A 333 5.97 12.78 10.36
#